data_AF-A0A934BAT3-F1
#
_entry.id   AF-A0A934BAT3-F1
#
_cell.length_a   1.000
_cell.length_b   1.000
_cell.length_c   1.000
_cell.angle_alpha   90.00
_cell.angle_beta   90.00
_cell.angle_gamma   90.00
#
_symmetry.space_group_name_H-M   'P 1'
#
loop_
_entity.id
_entity.type
_entity.pdbx_description
1 polymer ?
#
loop_
_entity_poly.entity_id
_entity_poly.type
_entity_poly.pdbx_seq_one_letter_code
_entity_poly.pdbx_strand_id
1 'polypeptide(L)'
;MTEPAHKILVRKYLDWEKVSNRLSRYEYIGKHYNLKALQDCSEKSPYYCHYLAWRLGTWEYEKSFTFFNELLKHGILLPNWDKKIKAEDPSKRYEYEKFFYFLWELQVAKFFSDVKGVSVEWTLSGPDLKISSNGKTFYIECYTFIKSFGIELFIEDLLNRIHPRIRTLHTSCIKFSLPQNADTEKFLNDIFSPYLNPCFIDNKLKKAEKEWPVLLPTPQGIDNFYIYVEGNNQAEYISGRLPNASGIPENYLAVCFKEAINAKRNSNELSQHSNVLLAINFLLSTDFQGAANRQKELNELCLSEEIPLCDFGNAIDGIFFSACGINGVPSLENSYLKIKAGIEHPILSLDEKFNLLSAKGDSFFSQDGRCT
;
A
#
# COMPACT_ATOMS: atom_id res chain seq x y z
N MET A 1 12.44 -31.67 6.76
CA MET A 1 11.96 -30.41 7.38
C MET A 1 10.44 -30.45 7.35
N THR A 2 9.77 -30.15 8.46
CA THR A 2 8.30 -30.01 8.50
C THR A 2 7.91 -28.76 7.73
N GLU A 3 6.83 -28.84 6.95
CA GLU A 3 6.32 -27.71 6.19
C GLU A 3 5.91 -26.54 7.12
N PRO A 4 6.24 -25.28 6.81
CA PRO A 4 5.84 -24.14 7.63
C PRO A 4 4.31 -24.00 7.78
N ALA A 5 3.85 -23.64 8.98
CA ALA A 5 2.43 -23.59 9.33
C ALA A 5 1.61 -22.63 8.43
N HIS A 6 2.17 -21.48 8.07
CA HIS A 6 1.50 -20.54 7.18
C HIS A 6 1.27 -21.13 5.78
N LYS A 7 2.20 -21.95 5.24
CA LYS A 7 2.03 -22.62 3.94
C LYS A 7 0.92 -23.66 3.98
N ILE A 8 0.85 -24.45 5.06
CA ILE A 8 -0.24 -25.41 5.28
C ILE A 8 -1.60 -24.70 5.26
N LEU A 9 -1.72 -23.57 5.97
CA LEU A 9 -2.96 -22.79 6.03
C LEU A 9 -3.27 -22.10 4.70
N VAL A 10 -2.27 -21.55 4.00
CA VAL A 10 -2.46 -20.98 2.65
C VAL A 10 -3.02 -22.04 1.71
N ARG A 11 -2.42 -23.24 1.64
CA ARG A 11 -2.92 -24.34 0.80
C ARG A 11 -4.33 -24.79 1.18
N LYS A 12 -4.69 -24.71 2.47
CA LYS A 12 -6.03 -25.03 2.95
C LYS A 12 -7.09 -24.03 2.46
N TYR A 13 -6.77 -22.75 2.39
CA TYR A 13 -7.76 -21.69 2.12
C TYR A 13 -7.70 -21.09 0.72
N LEU A 14 -6.58 -21.22 0.01
CA LEU A 14 -6.40 -20.72 -1.33
C LEU A 14 -7.01 -21.67 -2.37
N ASP A 15 -8.11 -21.26 -2.99
CA ASP A 15 -8.77 -22.02 -4.04
C ASP A 15 -8.13 -21.74 -5.42
N TRP A 16 -7.26 -22.65 -5.86
CA TRP A 16 -6.60 -22.56 -7.17
C TRP A 16 -7.53 -22.75 -8.37
N GLU A 17 -8.66 -23.45 -8.20
CA GLU A 17 -9.66 -23.57 -9.26
C GLU A 17 -10.34 -22.21 -9.48
N LYS A 18 -10.70 -21.54 -8.39
CA LYS A 18 -11.22 -20.17 -8.42
C LYS A 18 -10.21 -19.18 -9.01
N VAL A 19 -8.91 -19.31 -8.68
CA VAL A 19 -7.84 -18.51 -9.31
C VAL A 19 -7.82 -18.75 -10.82
N SER A 20 -7.77 -20.01 -11.27
CA SER A 20 -7.75 -20.37 -12.69
C SER A 20 -8.96 -19.82 -13.46
N ASN A 21 -10.17 -20.02 -12.91
CA ASN A 21 -11.42 -19.53 -13.49
C ASN A 21 -11.49 -18.00 -13.57
N ARG A 22 -10.90 -17.29 -12.61
CA ARG A 22 -10.86 -15.83 -12.64
C ARG A 22 -9.80 -15.30 -13.61
N LEU A 23 -8.63 -15.93 -13.69
CA LEU A 23 -7.61 -15.56 -14.68
C LEU A 23 -8.14 -15.73 -16.12
N SER A 24 -8.99 -16.72 -16.39
CA SER A 24 -9.61 -16.88 -17.70
C SER A 24 -10.72 -15.85 -17.98
N ARG A 25 -11.47 -15.43 -16.95
CA ARG A 25 -12.52 -14.40 -17.06
C ARG A 25 -11.97 -12.98 -17.20
N TYR A 26 -10.90 -12.65 -16.49
CA TYR A 26 -10.28 -11.34 -16.51
C TYR A 26 -9.11 -11.32 -17.49
N GLU A 27 -9.45 -11.14 -18.78
CA GLU A 27 -8.55 -11.28 -19.92
C GLU A 27 -7.16 -10.65 -19.71
N TYR A 28 -7.10 -9.38 -19.29
CA TYR A 28 -5.84 -8.65 -19.19
C TYR A 28 -5.02 -9.08 -17.96
N ILE A 29 -5.69 -9.45 -16.86
CA ILE A 29 -5.04 -10.07 -15.71
C ILE A 29 -4.45 -11.41 -16.13
N GLY A 30 -5.22 -12.28 -16.79
CA GLY A 30 -4.79 -13.60 -17.24
C GLY A 30 -3.67 -13.58 -18.27
N LYS A 31 -3.60 -12.55 -19.12
CA LYS A 31 -2.47 -12.34 -20.04
C LYS A 31 -1.19 -11.93 -19.32
N HIS A 32 -1.30 -11.15 -18.24
CA HIS A 32 -0.15 -10.62 -17.52
C HIS A 32 0.39 -11.59 -16.45
N TYR A 33 -0.49 -12.32 -15.78
CA TYR A 33 -0.15 -13.25 -14.70
C TYR A 33 -0.37 -14.70 -15.10
N ASN A 34 0.72 -15.47 -15.11
CA ASN A 34 0.67 -16.89 -15.41
C ASN A 34 0.31 -17.72 -14.16
N LEU A 35 -0.68 -18.63 -14.29
CA LEU A 35 -1.13 -19.49 -13.19
C LEU A 35 0.02 -20.30 -12.56
N LYS A 36 0.85 -20.93 -13.39
CA LYS A 36 1.98 -21.75 -12.91
C LYS A 36 2.99 -20.89 -12.15
N ALA A 37 3.29 -19.69 -12.64
CA ALA A 37 4.19 -18.76 -11.94
C ALA A 37 3.62 -18.29 -10.60
N LEU A 38 2.31 -18.05 -10.50
CA LEU A 38 1.64 -17.73 -9.23
C LEU A 38 1.71 -18.91 -8.23
N GLN A 39 1.54 -20.14 -8.71
CA GLN A 39 1.70 -21.36 -7.91
C GLN A 39 3.15 -21.51 -7.43
N ASP A 40 4.12 -21.41 -8.34
CA ASP A 40 5.55 -21.54 -8.03
C ASP A 40 6.02 -20.48 -7.02
N CYS A 41 5.48 -19.26 -7.09
CA CYS A 41 5.78 -18.21 -6.12
C CYS A 41 5.27 -18.56 -4.71
N SER A 42 4.11 -19.20 -4.59
CA SER A 42 3.52 -19.57 -3.30
C SER A 42 4.31 -20.67 -2.58
N GLU A 43 5.22 -21.34 -3.28
CA GLU A 43 6.05 -22.41 -2.71
C GLU A 43 7.44 -21.92 -2.28
N LYS A 44 7.92 -20.77 -2.77
CA LYS A 44 9.28 -20.26 -2.54
C LYS A 44 9.37 -19.29 -1.38
N SER A 45 10.24 -19.55 -0.41
CA SER A 45 10.59 -18.61 0.67
C SER A 45 11.32 -17.37 0.11
N PRO A 46 11.21 -16.17 0.73
CA PRO A 46 10.42 -15.82 1.91
C PRO A 46 8.93 -15.56 1.60
N TYR A 47 8.50 -15.84 0.38
CA TYR A 47 7.12 -15.65 -0.04
C TYR A 47 6.23 -16.73 0.56
N TYR A 48 5.05 -16.29 1.00
CA TYR A 48 4.02 -17.15 1.57
C TYR A 48 2.92 -17.43 0.53
N CYS A 49 2.52 -16.41 -0.23
CA CYS A 49 1.75 -16.49 -1.47
C CYS A 49 1.87 -15.15 -2.21
N HIS A 50 1.48 -15.10 -3.49
CA HIS A 50 1.33 -13.82 -4.19
C HIS A 50 0.01 -13.14 -3.77
N TYR A 51 0.01 -11.82 -3.52
CA TYR A 51 -1.20 -11.07 -3.13
C TYR A 51 -2.38 -11.29 -4.09
N LEU A 52 -2.18 -11.05 -5.38
CA LEU A 52 -3.19 -11.32 -6.41
C LEU A 52 -3.70 -12.77 -6.39
N ALA A 53 -2.84 -13.79 -6.28
CA ALA A 53 -3.29 -15.18 -6.20
C ALA A 53 -4.20 -15.39 -4.98
N TRP A 54 -3.77 -14.89 -3.81
CA TRP A 54 -4.57 -14.92 -2.60
C TRP A 54 -5.94 -14.28 -2.78
N ARG A 55 -5.99 -13.06 -3.31
CA ARG A 55 -7.25 -12.35 -3.57
C ARG A 55 -8.13 -13.09 -4.56
N LEU A 56 -7.58 -13.52 -5.70
CA LEU A 56 -8.31 -14.28 -6.71
C LEU A 56 -8.88 -15.60 -6.15
N GLY A 57 -8.22 -16.26 -5.20
CA GLY A 57 -8.73 -17.51 -4.65
C GLY A 57 -9.57 -17.37 -3.38
N THR A 58 -9.57 -16.23 -2.70
CA THR A 58 -10.24 -16.10 -1.39
C THR A 58 -11.36 -15.05 -1.32
N TRP A 59 -11.36 -14.04 -2.20
CA TRP A 59 -12.37 -12.98 -2.16
C TRP A 59 -13.67 -13.39 -2.83
N GLU A 60 -14.79 -12.93 -2.29
CA GLU A 60 -16.10 -13.11 -2.90
C GLU A 60 -16.49 -11.93 -3.80
N TYR A 61 -16.14 -10.71 -3.41
CA TYR A 61 -16.44 -9.51 -4.18
C TYR A 61 -15.41 -9.26 -5.28
N GLU A 62 -15.86 -9.25 -6.53
CA GLU A 62 -14.97 -9.20 -7.70
C GLU A 62 -14.82 -7.80 -8.33
N LYS A 63 -15.47 -6.76 -7.79
CA LYS A 63 -15.38 -5.39 -8.34
C LYS A 63 -13.94 -4.90 -8.50
N SER A 64 -13.08 -5.25 -7.54
CA SER A 64 -11.65 -4.93 -7.57
C SER A 64 -10.92 -5.56 -8.75
N PHE A 65 -11.30 -6.77 -9.15
CA PHE A 65 -10.70 -7.45 -10.29
C PHE A 65 -11.15 -6.84 -11.61
N THR A 66 -12.43 -6.45 -11.71
CA THR A 66 -12.92 -5.70 -12.87
C THR A 66 -12.14 -4.39 -13.02
N PHE A 67 -11.98 -3.64 -11.94
CA PHE A 67 -11.21 -2.38 -11.95
C PHE A 67 -9.74 -2.60 -12.34
N PHE A 68 -9.06 -3.58 -11.73
CA PHE A 68 -7.67 -3.90 -12.04
C PHE A 68 -7.50 -4.38 -13.50
N ASN A 69 -8.46 -5.14 -14.03
CA ASN A 69 -8.46 -5.57 -15.42
C ASN A 69 -8.58 -4.39 -16.39
N GLU A 70 -9.42 -3.39 -16.09
CA GLU A 70 -9.52 -2.17 -16.90
C GLU A 70 -8.25 -1.30 -16.80
N LEU A 71 -7.62 -1.23 -15.63
CA LEU A 71 -6.33 -0.56 -15.47
C LEU A 71 -5.24 -1.22 -16.32
N LEU A 72 -5.16 -2.55 -16.33
CA LEU A 72 -4.22 -3.28 -17.18
C LEU A 72 -4.50 -3.05 -18.66
N LYS A 73 -5.76 -3.12 -19.06
CA LYS A 73 -6.19 -2.79 -20.43
C LYS A 73 -5.69 -1.42 -20.85
N HIS A 74 -5.87 -0.42 -19.99
CA HIS A 74 -5.38 0.94 -20.23
C HIS A 74 -3.86 0.99 -20.33
N GLY A 75 -3.15 0.42 -19.35
CA GLY A 75 -1.68 0.42 -19.31
C GLY A 75 -1.04 -0.24 -20.53
N ILE A 76 -1.63 -1.33 -21.05
CA ILE A 76 -1.18 -2.04 -22.25
C ILE A 76 -1.24 -1.16 -23.51
N LEU A 77 -2.21 -0.24 -23.56
CA LEU A 77 -2.39 0.66 -24.71
C LEU A 77 -1.45 1.86 -24.68
N LEU A 78 -0.75 2.11 -23.56
CA LEU A 78 0.20 3.20 -23.47
C LEU A 78 1.49 2.88 -24.25
N PRO A 79 2.14 3.88 -24.86
CA PRO A 79 3.40 3.68 -25.56
C PRO A 79 4.47 3.02 -24.68
N ASN A 80 5.33 2.24 -25.32
CA ASN A 80 6.44 1.48 -24.72
C ASN A 80 6.07 0.33 -23.77
N TRP A 81 4.80 -0.05 -23.63
CA TRP A 81 4.38 -1.18 -22.79
C TRP A 81 5.21 -2.45 -23.02
N ASP A 82 5.32 -2.91 -24.27
CA ASP A 82 6.05 -4.14 -24.60
C ASP A 82 7.51 -4.11 -24.17
N LYS A 83 8.13 -2.92 -24.17
CA LYS A 83 9.52 -2.75 -23.76
C LYS A 83 9.64 -2.72 -22.23
N LYS A 84 8.72 -2.02 -21.53
CA LYS A 84 8.64 -2.03 -20.06
C LYS A 84 8.51 -3.47 -19.53
N ILE A 85 7.54 -4.22 -20.04
CA ILE A 85 7.25 -5.58 -19.58
C ILE A 85 8.38 -6.56 -19.88
N LYS A 86 9.16 -6.33 -20.94
CA LYS A 86 10.36 -7.12 -21.26
C LYS A 86 11.57 -6.77 -20.39
N ALA A 87 11.68 -5.52 -19.96
CA ALA A 87 12.77 -5.07 -19.09
C ALA A 87 12.58 -5.54 -17.63
N GLU A 88 11.35 -5.80 -17.22
CA GLU A 88 11.04 -6.39 -15.91
C GLU A 88 11.51 -7.85 -15.82
N ASP A 89 12.17 -8.18 -14.71
CA ASP A 89 12.48 -9.56 -14.34
C ASP A 89 11.19 -10.35 -14.06
N PRO A 90 10.84 -11.36 -14.88
CA PRO A 90 9.62 -12.14 -14.69
C PRO A 90 9.58 -12.87 -13.35
N SER A 91 10.74 -13.19 -12.75
CA SER A 91 10.79 -13.87 -11.45
C SER A 91 10.38 -12.96 -10.29
N LYS A 92 10.58 -11.64 -10.44
CA LYS A 92 10.23 -10.62 -9.44
C LYS A 92 8.81 -10.10 -9.59
N ARG A 93 8.16 -10.29 -10.75
CA ARG A 93 6.76 -9.88 -10.97
C ARG A 93 5.80 -10.48 -9.94
N TYR A 94 6.16 -11.63 -9.37
CA TYR A 94 5.26 -12.44 -8.57
C TYR A 94 5.43 -12.28 -7.05
N GLU A 95 6.35 -11.43 -6.58
CA GLU A 95 6.50 -11.20 -5.13
C GLU A 95 5.25 -10.53 -4.56
N TYR A 96 4.91 -10.83 -3.29
CA TYR A 96 3.67 -10.34 -2.67
C TYR A 96 3.52 -8.81 -2.76
N GLU A 97 4.60 -8.08 -2.49
CA GLU A 97 4.64 -6.61 -2.49
C GLU A 97 4.57 -6.00 -3.90
N LYS A 98 4.99 -6.74 -4.93
CA LYS A 98 5.10 -6.26 -6.31
C LYS A 98 3.76 -5.96 -6.95
N PHE A 99 2.71 -6.63 -6.49
CA PHE A 99 1.34 -6.26 -6.84
C PHE A 99 1.04 -4.79 -6.54
N PHE A 100 1.39 -4.29 -5.36
CA PHE A 100 1.02 -2.94 -4.94
C PHE A 100 1.77 -1.87 -5.72
N TYR A 101 3.07 -2.08 -5.95
CA TYR A 101 3.88 -1.16 -6.78
C TYR A 101 3.29 -1.04 -8.20
N PHE A 102 3.04 -2.19 -8.84
CA PHE A 102 2.55 -2.19 -10.22
C PHE A 102 1.12 -1.66 -10.33
N LEU A 103 0.25 -1.98 -9.37
CA LEU A 103 -1.08 -1.40 -9.30
C LEU A 103 -1.01 0.13 -9.20
N TRP A 104 -0.12 0.65 -8.36
CA TRP A 104 0.04 2.09 -8.20
C TRP A 104 0.52 2.77 -9.48
N GLU A 105 1.49 2.19 -10.18
CA GLU A 105 1.94 2.67 -11.49
C GLU A 105 0.78 2.76 -12.50
N LEU A 106 -0.06 1.72 -12.58
CA LEU A 106 -1.23 1.72 -13.47
C LEU A 106 -2.27 2.77 -13.06
N GLN A 107 -2.52 2.93 -11.76
CA GLN A 107 -3.45 3.93 -11.22
C GLN A 107 -2.99 5.36 -11.56
N VAL A 108 -1.69 5.65 -11.38
CA VAL A 108 -1.10 6.95 -11.72
C VAL A 108 -1.13 7.18 -13.23
N ALA A 109 -0.79 6.18 -14.03
CA ALA A 109 -0.84 6.29 -15.48
C ALA A 109 -2.26 6.61 -15.97
N LYS A 110 -3.28 5.92 -15.42
CA LYS A 110 -4.68 6.20 -15.73
C LYS A 110 -5.10 7.61 -15.30
N PHE A 111 -4.72 8.02 -14.10
CA PHE A 111 -5.03 9.34 -13.55
C PHE A 111 -4.55 10.48 -14.46
N PHE A 112 -3.28 10.44 -14.91
CA PHE A 112 -2.77 11.47 -15.82
C PHE A 112 -3.33 11.34 -17.25
N SER A 113 -3.67 10.13 -17.70
CA SER A 113 -4.28 9.92 -19.01
C SER A 113 -5.69 10.52 -19.13
N ASP A 114 -6.38 10.71 -17.99
CA ASP A 114 -7.72 11.32 -17.95
C ASP A 114 -7.69 12.85 -18.06
N VAL A 115 -6.51 13.46 -17.97
CA VAL A 115 -6.36 14.91 -18.13
C VAL A 115 -6.33 15.26 -19.62
N LYS A 116 -7.22 16.17 -20.04
CA LYS A 116 -7.36 16.55 -21.45
C LYS A 116 -6.06 17.19 -21.96
N GLY A 117 -5.59 16.72 -23.12
CA GLY A 117 -4.37 17.28 -23.76
C GLY A 117 -3.07 16.78 -23.13
N VAL A 118 -3.13 15.72 -22.31
CA VAL A 118 -1.97 15.05 -21.74
C VAL A 118 -1.69 13.75 -22.50
N SER A 119 -0.42 13.50 -22.79
CA SER A 119 0.08 12.22 -23.26
C SER A 119 0.88 11.54 -22.15
N VAL A 120 0.65 10.25 -21.96
CA VAL A 120 1.31 9.41 -20.96
C VAL A 120 2.01 8.27 -21.68
N GLU A 121 3.26 8.00 -21.33
CA GLU A 121 4.02 6.87 -21.85
C GLU A 121 4.84 6.18 -20.75
N TRP A 122 5.05 4.88 -20.90
CA TRP A 122 6.01 4.15 -20.08
C TRP A 122 7.42 4.52 -20.48
N THR A 123 8.32 4.64 -19.51
CA THR A 123 9.75 4.78 -19.78
C THR A 123 10.41 3.41 -19.88
N LEU A 124 11.64 3.40 -20.41
CA LEU A 124 12.45 2.19 -20.55
C LEU A 124 13.49 2.05 -19.44
N SER A 125 13.96 3.20 -18.97
CA SER A 125 14.90 3.37 -17.87
C SER A 125 14.53 4.67 -17.18
N GLY A 126 14.92 4.79 -15.92
CA GLY A 126 14.65 5.98 -15.13
C GLY A 126 13.28 5.93 -14.42
N PRO A 127 12.62 7.10 -14.26
CA PRO A 127 11.29 7.22 -13.66
C PRO A 127 10.24 6.41 -14.43
N ASP A 128 9.25 5.78 -13.78
CA ASP A 128 8.29 4.86 -14.41
C ASP A 128 7.47 5.42 -15.59
N LEU A 129 7.10 6.71 -15.55
CA LEU A 129 6.24 7.35 -16.54
C LEU A 129 6.84 8.66 -17.05
N LYS A 130 6.57 8.98 -18.31
CA LYS A 130 6.77 10.31 -18.89
C LYS A 130 5.42 10.91 -19.25
N ILE A 131 5.23 12.16 -18.84
CA ILE A 131 4.03 12.95 -19.10
C ILE A 131 4.39 14.13 -19.98
N SER A 132 3.63 14.33 -21.06
CA SER A 132 3.83 15.43 -22.00
C SER A 132 2.53 16.21 -22.22
N SER A 133 2.59 17.55 -22.15
CA SER A 133 1.46 18.43 -22.46
C SER A 133 1.95 19.78 -22.95
N ASN A 134 1.36 20.30 -24.03
CA ASN A 134 1.67 21.63 -24.58
C ASN A 134 3.18 21.91 -24.77
N GLY A 135 3.94 20.90 -25.21
CA GLY A 135 5.39 21.01 -25.40
C GLY A 135 6.24 20.97 -24.12
N LYS A 136 5.63 20.93 -22.94
CA LYS A 136 6.31 20.68 -21.67
C LYS A 136 6.30 19.18 -21.33
N THR A 137 7.35 18.72 -20.68
CA THR A 137 7.52 17.31 -20.24
C THR A 137 7.95 17.26 -18.79
N PHE A 138 7.42 16.28 -18.07
CA PHE A 138 7.87 15.92 -16.74
C PHE A 138 7.78 14.40 -16.55
N TYR A 139 8.45 13.88 -15.53
CA TYR A 139 8.57 12.44 -15.29
C TYR A 139 7.98 12.07 -13.94
N ILE A 140 7.45 10.85 -13.83
CA ILE A 140 6.88 10.35 -12.59
C ILE A 140 7.58 9.06 -12.17
N GLU A 141 8.12 9.08 -10.97
CA GLU A 141 8.58 7.88 -10.26
C GLU A 141 7.46 7.45 -9.30
N CYS A 142 7.01 6.21 -9.41
CA CYS A 142 5.97 5.65 -8.56
C CYS A 142 6.58 4.90 -7.37
N TYR A 143 6.00 5.08 -6.19
CA TYR A 143 6.43 4.39 -4.98
C TYR A 143 5.24 4.03 -4.11
N THR A 144 5.18 2.78 -3.66
CA THR A 144 4.22 2.37 -2.63
C THR A 144 4.95 2.19 -1.30
N PHE A 145 4.47 2.84 -0.25
CA PHE A 145 5.04 2.74 1.09
C PHE A 145 4.50 1.49 1.81
N ILE A 146 5.20 0.35 1.65
CA ILE A 146 4.74 -0.96 2.15
C ILE A 146 5.29 -1.27 3.55
N LYS A 147 6.61 -1.15 3.77
CA LYS A 147 7.29 -1.43 5.05
C LYS A 147 6.80 -2.73 5.71
N SER A 148 6.45 -2.71 7.00
CA SER A 148 5.93 -3.89 7.72
C SER A 148 4.44 -4.13 7.52
N PHE A 149 3.71 -3.17 6.92
CA PHE A 149 2.28 -3.26 6.68
C PHE A 149 1.92 -4.37 5.68
N GLY A 150 2.81 -4.70 4.75
CA GLY A 150 2.61 -5.83 3.83
C GLY A 150 2.54 -7.18 4.56
N ILE A 151 3.42 -7.40 5.53
CA ILE A 151 3.43 -8.63 6.35
C ILE A 151 2.23 -8.67 7.30
N GLU A 152 1.91 -7.53 7.93
CA GLU A 152 0.71 -7.42 8.77
C GLU A 152 -0.57 -7.73 8.00
N LEU A 153 -0.74 -7.15 6.80
CA LEU A 153 -1.90 -7.40 5.94
C LEU A 153 -2.03 -8.89 5.60
N PHE A 154 -0.92 -9.56 5.28
CA PHE A 154 -0.96 -11.00 5.05
C PHE A 154 -1.39 -11.79 6.29
N ILE A 155 -0.86 -11.42 7.46
CA ILE A 155 -1.21 -12.07 8.72
C ILE A 155 -2.71 -11.91 8.98
N GLU A 156 -3.23 -10.69 8.87
CA GLU A 156 -4.64 -10.38 9.05
C GLU A 156 -5.52 -11.15 8.05
N ASP A 157 -5.15 -11.15 6.77
CA ASP A 157 -5.85 -11.86 5.71
C ASP A 157 -5.99 -13.36 6.01
N LEU A 158 -4.90 -14.01 6.41
CA LEU A 158 -4.89 -15.44 6.69
C LEU A 158 -5.66 -15.76 7.98
N LEU A 159 -5.52 -14.92 9.02
CA LEU A 159 -6.28 -15.06 10.27
C LEU A 159 -7.79 -14.92 10.05
N ASN A 160 -8.21 -13.99 9.20
CA ASN A 160 -9.62 -13.78 8.86
C ASN A 160 -10.24 -15.01 8.14
N ARG A 161 -9.43 -15.83 7.46
CA ARG A 161 -9.88 -17.12 6.90
C ARG A 161 -10.01 -18.22 7.96
N ILE A 162 -9.25 -18.13 9.05
CA ILE A 162 -9.37 -19.05 10.18
C ILE A 162 -10.63 -18.74 10.98
N HIS A 163 -10.82 -17.49 11.37
CA HIS A 163 -12.06 -17.04 12.02
C HIS A 163 -12.23 -15.51 11.91
N PRO A 164 -13.44 -15.00 11.55
CA PRO A 164 -13.69 -13.56 11.32
C PRO A 164 -13.70 -12.69 12.59
N ARG A 165 -13.35 -13.23 13.76
CA ARG A 165 -13.23 -12.51 15.04
C ARG A 165 -11.79 -12.34 15.49
N ILE A 166 -10.85 -12.93 14.75
CA ILE A 166 -9.43 -12.71 15.00
C ILE A 166 -9.07 -11.38 14.34
N ARG A 167 -8.35 -10.54 15.07
CA ARG A 167 -7.89 -9.22 14.62
C ARG A 167 -6.41 -9.08 14.90
N THR A 168 -5.78 -8.20 14.12
CA THR A 168 -4.46 -7.67 14.38
C THR A 168 -4.57 -6.24 14.90
N LEU A 169 -3.55 -5.80 15.63
CA LEU A 169 -3.39 -4.42 16.06
C LEU A 169 -1.89 -4.12 16.20
N HIS A 170 -1.50 -2.92 15.82
CA HIS A 170 -0.25 -2.30 16.26
C HIS A 170 -0.56 -0.96 16.94
N THR A 171 0.34 -0.49 17.77
CA THR A 171 0.26 0.86 18.35
C THR A 171 0.53 1.87 17.24
N SER A 172 -0.42 2.77 17.01
CA SER A 172 -0.37 3.74 15.93
C SER A 172 0.68 4.81 16.14
N CYS A 173 1.19 5.35 15.03
CA CYS A 173 2.09 6.51 14.97
C CYS A 173 3.43 6.32 15.70
N ILE A 174 3.83 5.08 15.98
CA ILE A 174 5.16 4.73 16.45
C ILE A 174 5.89 3.87 15.42
N LYS A 175 7.20 3.69 15.57
CA LYS A 175 7.99 2.87 14.65
C LYS A 175 7.44 1.44 14.63
N PHE A 176 6.79 1.06 13.55
CA PHE A 176 6.26 -0.28 13.33
C PHE A 176 7.25 -1.12 12.52
N SER A 177 7.68 -2.24 13.08
CA SER A 177 8.65 -3.13 12.44
C SER A 177 8.31 -4.58 12.71
N LEU A 178 8.21 -5.37 11.64
CA LEU A 178 8.15 -6.83 11.67
C LEU A 178 9.41 -7.41 11.00
N PRO A 179 9.78 -8.67 11.29
CA PRO A 179 10.93 -9.32 10.65
C PRO A 179 10.83 -9.36 9.13
N GLN A 180 11.93 -9.08 8.44
CA GLN A 180 12.04 -9.11 6.99
C GLN A 180 13.04 -10.19 6.52
N ASN A 181 12.93 -10.59 5.25
CA ASN A 181 13.86 -11.52 4.59
C ASN A 181 13.86 -12.93 5.22
N ALA A 182 15.05 -13.47 5.52
CA ALA A 182 15.24 -14.85 5.99
C ALA A 182 14.48 -15.17 7.29
N ASP A 183 14.22 -14.15 8.13
CA ASP A 183 13.52 -14.34 9.40
C ASP A 183 11.98 -14.36 9.24
N THR A 184 11.45 -13.91 8.10
CA THR A 184 10.01 -13.82 7.85
C THR A 184 9.34 -15.21 7.88
N GLU A 185 9.97 -16.25 7.34
CA GLU A 185 9.38 -17.60 7.31
C GLU A 185 9.19 -18.16 8.71
N LYS A 186 10.22 -18.05 9.56
CA LYS A 186 10.17 -18.50 10.95
C LYS A 186 9.13 -17.70 11.74
N PHE A 187 9.14 -16.37 11.58
CA PHE A 187 8.18 -15.48 12.23
C PHE A 187 6.72 -15.87 11.90
N LEU A 188 6.40 -16.07 10.63
CA LEU A 188 5.08 -16.52 10.20
C LEU A 188 4.77 -17.94 10.70
N ASN A 189 5.73 -18.86 10.67
CA ASN A 189 5.54 -20.19 11.23
C ASN A 189 5.16 -20.13 12.73
N ASP A 190 5.84 -19.31 13.51
CA ASP A 190 5.60 -19.18 14.95
C ASP A 190 4.23 -18.55 15.24
N ILE A 191 3.80 -17.57 14.43
CA ILE A 191 2.44 -17.01 14.48
C ILE A 191 1.40 -18.09 14.18
N PHE A 192 1.58 -18.85 13.10
CA PHE A 192 0.50 -19.69 12.56
C PHE A 192 0.45 -21.12 13.13
N SER A 193 1.54 -21.61 13.73
CA SER A 193 1.62 -22.97 14.29
C SER A 193 0.49 -23.32 15.28
N PRO A 194 0.08 -22.43 16.21
CA PRO A 194 -1.01 -22.73 17.13
C PRO A 194 -2.36 -23.02 16.44
N TYR A 195 -2.61 -22.40 15.29
CA TYR A 195 -3.89 -22.51 14.57
C TYR A 195 -4.01 -23.81 13.75
N LEU A 196 -2.94 -24.59 13.63
CA LEU A 196 -3.01 -25.93 13.06
C LEU A 196 -3.79 -26.90 13.99
N ASN A 197 -3.90 -26.58 15.28
CA ASN A 197 -4.74 -27.31 16.22
C ASN A 197 -6.15 -26.69 16.25
N PRO A 198 -7.21 -27.39 15.79
CA PRO A 198 -8.58 -26.85 15.79
C PRO A 198 -9.07 -26.43 17.18
N CYS A 199 -8.65 -27.13 18.23
CA CYS A 199 -9.06 -26.81 19.61
C CYS A 199 -8.47 -25.49 20.10
N PHE A 200 -7.37 -25.01 19.51
CA PHE A 200 -6.74 -23.76 19.94
C PHE A 200 -7.69 -22.58 19.78
N ILE A 201 -8.23 -22.38 18.58
CA ILE A 201 -9.10 -21.24 18.30
C ILE A 201 -10.44 -21.37 19.02
N ASP A 202 -11.03 -22.57 19.06
CA ASP A 202 -12.31 -22.82 19.75
C ASP A 202 -12.23 -22.46 21.25
N ASN A 203 -11.11 -22.80 21.89
CA ASN A 203 -10.89 -22.45 23.29
C ASN A 203 -10.73 -20.94 23.49
N LYS A 204 -10.10 -20.23 22.54
CA LYS A 204 -9.94 -18.77 22.59
C LYS A 204 -11.26 -18.04 22.34
N LEU A 205 -12.08 -18.54 21.42
CA LEU A 205 -13.43 -18.03 21.16
C LEU A 205 -14.33 -18.21 22.40
N LYS A 206 -14.34 -19.40 23.02
CA LYS A 206 -15.07 -19.64 24.27
C LYS A 206 -14.62 -18.73 25.41
N LYS A 207 -13.31 -18.41 25.46
CA LYS A 207 -12.78 -17.43 26.42
C LYS A 207 -13.29 -16.02 26.11
N ALA A 208 -13.33 -15.63 24.84
CA ALA A 208 -13.79 -14.32 24.39
C ALA A 208 -15.29 -14.06 24.65
N GLU A 209 -16.10 -15.10 24.88
CA GLU A 209 -17.49 -14.95 25.34
C GLU A 209 -17.62 -14.46 26.79
N LYS A 210 -16.56 -14.58 27.59
CA LYS A 210 -16.55 -14.18 29.01
C LYS A 210 -15.72 -12.94 29.28
N GLU A 211 -14.74 -12.68 28.44
CA GLU A 211 -13.84 -11.54 28.56
C GLU A 211 -13.15 -11.32 27.23
N TRP A 212 -13.26 -10.12 26.68
CA TRP A 212 -12.56 -9.75 25.46
C TRP A 212 -11.93 -8.36 25.58
N PRO A 213 -10.83 -8.07 24.86
CA PRO A 213 -10.15 -8.92 23.89
C PRO A 213 -9.36 -10.06 24.56
N VAL A 214 -9.24 -11.20 23.86
CA VAL A 214 -8.36 -12.31 24.26
C VAL A 214 -7.08 -12.27 23.43
N LEU A 215 -5.97 -11.88 24.05
CA LEU A 215 -4.66 -11.87 23.39
C LEU A 215 -4.25 -13.30 22.97
N LEU A 216 -3.80 -13.41 21.73
CA LEU A 216 -3.21 -14.59 21.15
C LEU A 216 -1.68 -14.46 21.17
N PRO A 217 -0.95 -15.59 21.20
CA PRO A 217 0.51 -15.56 21.23
C PRO A 217 1.08 -14.86 19.99
N THR A 218 2.04 -13.97 20.21
CA THR A 218 2.93 -13.42 19.19
C THR A 218 4.38 -13.83 19.50
N PRO A 219 5.27 -13.93 18.49
CA PRO A 219 6.68 -14.29 18.72
C PRO A 219 7.39 -13.33 19.69
N GLN A 220 8.37 -13.84 20.43
CA GLN A 220 9.16 -13.05 21.39
C GLN A 220 9.92 -11.91 20.70
N GLY A 221 10.06 -10.78 21.40
CA GLY A 221 10.78 -9.59 20.90
C GLY A 221 9.97 -8.69 19.96
N ILE A 222 8.66 -8.94 19.84
CA ILE A 222 7.74 -8.11 19.08
C ILE A 222 6.89 -7.32 20.06
N ASP A 223 7.25 -6.06 20.27
CA ASP A 223 6.67 -5.23 21.33
C ASP A 223 5.47 -4.40 20.87
N ASN A 224 5.23 -4.34 19.56
CA ASN A 224 4.23 -3.45 18.97
C ASN A 224 3.31 -4.12 17.92
N PHE A 225 3.06 -5.41 18.06
CA PHE A 225 2.12 -6.14 17.21
C PHE A 225 1.38 -7.15 18.06
N TYR A 226 0.05 -7.12 17.95
CA TYR A 226 -0.86 -7.89 18.77
C TYR A 226 -1.83 -8.63 17.87
N ILE A 227 -2.13 -9.87 18.25
CA ILE A 227 -3.21 -10.64 17.65
C ILE A 227 -4.19 -10.93 18.78
N TYR A 228 -5.49 -10.75 18.54
CA TYR A 228 -6.51 -10.97 19.55
C TYR A 228 -7.82 -11.49 18.97
N VAL A 229 -8.67 -12.04 19.84
CA VAL A 229 -10.05 -12.43 19.52
C VAL A 229 -11.01 -11.41 20.11
N GLU A 230 -11.89 -10.86 19.28
CA GLU A 230 -13.01 -10.00 19.68
C GLU A 230 -14.12 -10.79 20.37
N GLY A 231 -14.85 -10.16 21.28
CA GLY A 231 -16.08 -10.68 21.88
C GLY A 231 -17.33 -10.24 21.12
N ASN A 232 -18.45 -10.88 21.38
CA ASN A 232 -19.74 -10.51 20.78
C ASN A 232 -20.60 -9.62 21.70
N ASN A 233 -20.16 -9.39 22.94
CA ASN A 233 -20.91 -8.65 23.96
C ASN A 233 -20.05 -7.54 24.57
N GLN A 234 -20.44 -6.28 24.38
CA GLN A 234 -19.71 -5.12 24.89
C GLN A 234 -19.56 -5.12 26.42
N ALA A 235 -20.50 -5.73 27.17
CA ALA A 235 -20.42 -5.79 28.63
C ALA A 235 -19.23 -6.61 29.15
N GLU A 236 -18.72 -7.55 28.32
CA GLU A 236 -17.58 -8.41 28.66
C GLU A 236 -16.23 -7.80 28.21
N TYR A 237 -16.24 -6.54 27.76
CA TYR A 237 -15.02 -5.86 27.34
C TYR A 237 -14.16 -5.48 28.54
N ILE A 238 -12.92 -5.95 28.55
CA ILE A 238 -11.92 -5.65 29.57
C ILE A 238 -10.96 -4.58 29.05
N SER A 239 -11.16 -3.35 29.52
CA SER A 239 -10.29 -2.21 29.23
C SER A 239 -8.84 -2.47 29.67
N GLY A 240 -7.87 -1.92 28.93
CA GLY A 240 -6.44 -1.99 29.26
C GLY A 240 -5.71 -3.27 28.80
N ARG A 241 -6.41 -4.22 28.15
CA ARG A 241 -5.78 -5.41 27.56
C ARG A 241 -5.09 -5.16 26.22
N LEU A 242 -5.58 -4.20 25.46
CA LEU A 242 -4.94 -3.71 24.25
C LEU A 242 -4.25 -2.37 24.56
N PRO A 243 -3.15 -2.05 23.86
CA PRO A 243 -2.55 -0.73 23.97
C PRO A 243 -3.58 0.35 23.64
N ASN A 244 -3.62 1.39 24.46
CA ASN A 244 -4.42 2.60 24.26
C ASN A 244 -3.54 3.84 24.02
N ALA A 245 -2.24 3.65 23.87
CA ALA A 245 -1.30 4.70 23.56
C ALA A 245 -1.19 4.87 22.03
N SER A 246 -0.80 6.06 21.60
CA SER A 246 -0.34 6.34 20.25
C SER A 246 0.94 7.16 20.31
N GLY A 247 1.72 7.13 19.23
CA GLY A 247 2.77 8.12 19.02
C GLY A 247 2.20 9.49 18.66
N ILE A 248 3.09 10.39 18.25
CA ILE A 248 2.76 11.76 17.84
C ILE A 248 2.50 11.75 16.32
N PRO A 249 1.27 12.00 15.84
CA PRO A 249 0.91 11.91 14.42
C PRO A 249 1.79 12.78 13.50
N GLU A 250 2.09 14.01 13.91
CA GLU A 250 2.88 14.97 13.13
C GLU A 250 4.32 14.48 12.93
N ASN A 251 4.92 13.92 13.99
CA ASN A 251 6.24 13.30 13.92
C ASN A 251 6.22 12.06 13.02
N TYR A 252 5.15 11.27 13.08
CA TYR A 252 4.99 10.09 12.25
C TYR A 252 4.93 10.46 10.75
N LEU A 253 4.13 11.48 10.39
CA LEU A 253 4.06 11.99 9.02
C LEU A 253 5.44 12.43 8.51
N ALA A 254 6.17 13.23 9.30
CA ALA A 254 7.51 13.69 8.93
C ALA A 254 8.49 12.53 8.70
N VAL A 255 8.44 11.49 9.55
CA VAL A 255 9.26 10.28 9.38
C VAL A 255 8.87 9.53 8.11
N CYS A 256 7.58 9.30 7.86
CA CYS A 256 7.09 8.62 6.67
C CYS A 256 7.53 9.32 5.38
N PHE A 257 7.40 10.65 5.30
CA PHE A 257 7.86 11.41 4.14
C PHE A 257 9.36 11.29 3.94
N LYS A 258 10.14 11.51 5.00
CA LYS A 258 11.59 11.38 4.94
C LYS A 258 12.02 9.99 4.47
N GLU A 259 11.40 8.93 4.98
CA GLU A 259 11.71 7.56 4.57
C GLU A 259 11.32 7.30 3.11
N ALA A 260 10.15 7.75 2.67
CA ALA A 260 9.69 7.54 1.30
C ALA A 260 10.57 8.29 0.28
N ILE A 261 10.96 9.54 0.57
CA ILE A 261 11.88 10.31 -0.27
C ILE A 261 13.26 9.65 -0.29
N ASN A 262 13.80 9.27 0.88
CA ASN A 262 15.12 8.64 0.95
C ASN A 262 15.19 7.30 0.22
N ALA A 263 14.07 6.56 0.15
CA ALA A 263 14.00 5.32 -0.60
C ALA A 263 14.19 5.52 -2.11
N LYS A 264 13.91 6.72 -2.64
CA LYS A 264 13.89 6.99 -4.08
C LYS A 264 14.87 8.05 -4.57
N ARG A 265 15.27 9.01 -3.74
CA ARG A 265 16.07 10.20 -4.13
C ARG A 265 17.37 9.92 -4.89
N ASN A 266 17.95 8.73 -4.72
CA ASN A 266 19.19 8.30 -5.38
C ASN A 266 19.02 7.03 -6.23
N SER A 267 17.77 6.60 -6.48
CA SER A 267 17.45 5.40 -7.26
C SER A 267 17.13 5.75 -8.71
N ASN A 268 16.98 4.75 -9.56
CA ASN A 268 16.35 4.85 -10.89
C ASN A 268 16.80 6.05 -11.73
N GLU A 269 18.09 6.40 -11.68
CA GLU A 269 18.69 7.47 -12.48
C GLU A 269 17.91 8.79 -12.45
N LEU A 270 17.16 9.08 -11.38
CA LEU A 270 16.23 10.23 -11.34
C LEU A 270 16.94 11.56 -11.65
N SER A 271 18.20 11.68 -11.22
CA SER A 271 19.03 12.87 -11.46
C SER A 271 19.36 13.14 -12.93
N GLN A 272 19.11 12.18 -13.83
CA GLN A 272 19.30 12.33 -15.28
C GLN A 272 18.06 12.92 -15.97
N HIS A 273 16.97 13.11 -15.23
CA HIS A 273 15.70 13.62 -15.74
C HIS A 273 15.40 14.99 -15.10
N SER A 274 14.67 15.83 -15.84
CA SER A 274 14.17 17.11 -15.33
C SER A 274 12.70 17.02 -14.96
N ASN A 275 12.26 17.83 -14.00
CA ASN A 275 10.86 17.88 -13.54
C ASN A 275 10.38 16.50 -13.05
N VAL A 276 11.12 15.91 -12.11
CA VAL A 276 10.77 14.61 -11.56
C VAL A 276 9.77 14.80 -10.43
N LEU A 277 8.61 14.17 -10.58
CA LEU A 277 7.58 14.04 -9.56
C LEU A 277 7.64 12.66 -8.93
N LEU A 278 7.82 12.60 -7.61
CA LEU A 278 7.71 11.34 -6.86
C LEU A 278 6.24 11.11 -6.45
N ALA A 279 5.57 10.14 -7.08
CA ALA A 279 4.20 9.76 -6.77
C ALA A 279 4.18 8.64 -5.70
N ILE A 280 3.75 8.94 -4.48
CA ILE A 280 3.79 8.03 -3.33
C ILE A 280 2.39 7.58 -2.93
N ASN A 281 2.20 6.27 -2.75
CA ASN A 281 0.98 5.70 -2.21
C ASN A 281 1.19 5.12 -0.80
N PHE A 282 0.43 5.62 0.17
CA PHE A 282 0.42 5.19 1.57
C PHE A 282 -0.76 4.27 1.91
N LEU A 283 -1.37 3.60 0.91
CA LEU A 283 -2.59 2.80 1.08
C LEU A 283 -2.54 1.75 2.21
N LEU A 284 -1.36 1.20 2.51
CA LEU A 284 -1.17 0.18 3.55
C LEU A 284 -0.88 0.76 4.93
N SER A 285 -0.54 2.05 5.03
CA SER A 285 -0.30 2.72 6.31
C SER A 285 -1.59 3.39 6.77
N THR A 286 -2.38 2.67 7.57
CA THR A 286 -3.56 3.22 8.24
C THR A 286 -3.19 4.35 9.20
N ASP A 287 -2.02 4.25 9.85
CA ASP A 287 -1.42 5.29 10.68
C ASP A 287 -1.20 6.59 9.92
N PHE A 288 -0.61 6.51 8.72
CA PHE A 288 -0.39 7.70 7.88
C PHE A 288 -1.72 8.33 7.50
N GLN A 289 -2.71 7.52 7.12
CA GLN A 289 -4.04 8.00 6.75
C GLN A 289 -4.73 8.71 7.92
N GLY A 290 -4.69 8.12 9.12
CA GLY A 290 -5.23 8.72 10.33
C GLY A 290 -4.51 10.02 10.70
N ALA A 291 -3.17 10.02 10.67
CA ALA A 291 -2.37 11.20 10.95
C ALA A 291 -2.61 12.32 9.94
N ALA A 292 -2.68 12.01 8.64
CA ALA A 292 -2.95 12.98 7.58
C ALA A 292 -4.36 13.57 7.71
N ASN A 293 -5.38 12.76 8.01
CA ASN A 293 -6.73 13.25 8.27
C ASN A 293 -6.75 14.18 9.49
N ARG A 294 -6.06 13.82 10.58
CA ARG A 294 -5.97 14.70 11.75
C ARG A 294 -5.30 16.03 11.43
N GLN A 295 -4.23 15.99 10.66
CA GLN A 295 -3.51 17.17 10.19
C GLN A 295 -4.42 18.08 9.35
N LYS A 296 -5.30 17.50 8.52
CA LYS A 296 -6.31 18.23 7.74
C LYS A 296 -7.19 19.09 8.64
N GLU A 297 -7.78 18.44 9.65
CA GLU A 297 -8.70 19.08 10.59
C GLU A 297 -8.00 20.22 11.35
N LEU A 298 -6.76 20.00 11.79
CA LEU A 298 -5.98 21.01 12.51
C LEU A 298 -5.71 22.24 11.66
N ASN A 299 -5.38 22.05 10.38
CA ASN A 299 -5.15 23.15 9.45
C ASN A 299 -6.43 23.92 9.11
N GLU A 300 -7.56 23.22 8.93
CA GLU A 300 -8.88 23.84 8.72
C GLU A 300 -9.29 24.73 9.90
N LEU A 301 -8.83 24.40 11.11
CA LEU A 301 -9.05 25.18 12.33
C LEU A 301 -7.98 26.26 12.57
N CYS A 302 -6.97 26.38 11.70
CA CYS A 302 -5.79 27.24 11.89
C CYS A 302 -5.02 26.95 13.20
N LEU A 303 -5.03 25.68 13.64
CA LEU A 303 -4.41 25.23 14.90
C LEU A 303 -3.12 24.43 14.70
N SER A 304 -2.65 24.32 13.46
CA SER A 304 -1.49 23.50 13.17
C SER A 304 -0.22 24.30 12.97
N GLU A 305 0.89 23.71 13.40
CA GLU A 305 2.22 24.02 12.88
C GLU A 305 2.41 23.37 11.49
N GLU A 306 3.25 23.95 10.64
CA GLU A 306 3.61 23.35 9.35
C GLU A 306 4.32 22.01 9.58
N ILE A 307 3.90 20.96 8.87
CA ILE A 307 4.68 19.72 8.83
C ILE A 307 6.06 20.05 8.23
N PRO A 308 7.17 19.67 8.88
CA PRO A 308 8.51 20.03 8.47
C PRO A 308 8.75 19.76 6.98
N LEU A 309 9.24 20.77 6.28
CA LEU A 309 9.76 20.64 4.91
C LEU A 309 10.76 19.49 4.87
N CYS A 310 10.40 18.41 4.18
CA CYS A 310 11.34 17.36 3.87
C CYS A 310 12.27 17.83 2.76
N ASP A 311 13.58 17.61 2.92
CA ASP A 311 14.55 17.81 1.86
C ASP A 311 14.27 16.81 0.72
N PHE A 312 13.87 17.33 -0.44
CA PHE A 312 13.60 16.52 -1.64
C PHE A 312 14.90 16.02 -2.30
N GLY A 313 16.05 16.57 -1.90
CA GLY A 313 17.32 16.38 -2.59
C GLY A 313 17.37 17.13 -3.92
N ASN A 314 18.27 16.69 -4.79
CA ASN A 314 18.56 17.35 -6.07
C ASN A 314 17.83 16.74 -7.27
N ALA A 315 17.31 15.52 -7.13
CA ALA A 315 16.73 14.75 -8.24
C ALA A 315 15.20 14.74 -8.27
N ILE A 316 14.54 15.27 -7.23
CA ILE A 316 13.08 15.30 -7.09
C ILE A 316 12.65 16.76 -7.02
N ASP A 317 11.76 17.15 -7.93
CA ASP A 317 11.25 18.52 -8.07
C ASP A 317 9.89 18.69 -7.41
N GLY A 318 9.17 17.59 -7.20
CA GLY A 318 7.92 17.60 -6.46
C GLY A 318 7.52 16.21 -5.95
N ILE A 319 6.54 16.21 -5.06
CA ILE A 319 5.96 15.01 -4.48
C ILE A 319 4.46 15.06 -4.67
N PHE A 320 3.90 13.98 -5.18
CA PHE A 320 2.47 13.73 -5.21
C PHE A 320 2.17 12.56 -4.28
N PHE A 321 1.44 12.75 -3.19
CA PHE A 321 1.11 11.63 -2.30
C PHE A 321 -0.40 11.39 -2.18
N SER A 322 -0.75 10.12 -2.01
CA SER A 322 -2.12 9.64 -1.91
C SER A 322 -2.21 8.42 -0.98
N ALA A 323 -3.41 8.06 -0.56
CA ALA A 323 -3.74 6.77 0.05
C ALA A 323 -4.77 6.04 -0.81
N CYS A 324 -4.45 5.89 -2.09
CA CYS A 324 -5.35 5.31 -3.07
C CYS A 324 -5.44 3.79 -2.88
N GLY A 325 -6.61 3.32 -2.44
CA GLY A 325 -6.90 1.89 -2.33
C GLY A 325 -6.93 1.17 -3.68
N ILE A 326 -7.09 -0.15 -3.65
CA ILE A 326 -6.97 -0.99 -4.86
C ILE A 326 -8.15 -0.87 -5.86
N ASN A 327 -9.17 -0.10 -5.53
CA ASN A 327 -10.46 -0.03 -6.23
C ASN A 327 -10.68 1.29 -6.98
N GLY A 328 -9.71 2.19 -7.00
CA GLY A 328 -9.86 3.51 -7.59
C GLY A 328 -8.56 4.04 -8.18
N VAL A 329 -8.65 5.19 -8.84
CA VAL A 329 -7.49 6.01 -9.22
C VAL A 329 -7.31 7.11 -8.18
N PRO A 330 -6.10 7.67 -7.99
CA PRO A 330 -5.92 8.78 -7.09
C PRO A 330 -6.82 9.95 -7.52
N SER A 331 -7.36 10.68 -6.55
CA SER A 331 -8.15 11.88 -6.80
C SER A 331 -7.42 13.10 -6.27
N LEU A 332 -7.63 14.25 -6.90
CA LEU A 332 -7.11 15.53 -6.43
C LEU A 332 -7.65 15.92 -5.04
N GLU A 333 -8.83 15.44 -4.66
CA GLU A 333 -9.45 15.73 -3.36
C GLU A 333 -8.79 14.99 -2.18
N ASN A 334 -8.24 13.80 -2.46
CA ASN A 334 -7.62 12.92 -1.46
C ASN A 334 -6.13 12.69 -1.73
N SER A 335 -5.53 13.61 -2.48
CA SER A 335 -4.10 13.60 -2.78
C SER A 335 -3.52 14.99 -2.61
N TYR A 336 -2.22 15.04 -2.53
CA TYR A 336 -1.48 16.25 -2.19
C TYR A 336 -0.34 16.39 -3.15
N LEU A 337 -0.10 17.62 -3.54
CA LEU A 337 0.98 17.98 -4.42
C LEU A 337 1.84 19.02 -3.73
N LYS A 338 3.13 18.75 -3.61
CA LYS A 338 4.11 19.72 -3.13
C LYS A 338 5.23 19.85 -4.15
N ILE A 339 5.49 21.08 -4.59
CA ILE A 339 6.58 21.40 -5.52
C ILE A 339 7.70 22.06 -4.72
N LYS A 340 8.95 21.78 -5.10
CA LYS A 340 10.12 22.41 -4.50
C LYS A 340 10.07 23.92 -4.73
N ALA A 341 10.36 24.70 -3.69
CA ALA A 341 10.33 26.15 -3.75
C ALA A 341 11.21 26.68 -4.89
N GLY A 342 10.68 27.62 -5.67
CA GLY A 342 11.37 28.24 -6.81
C GLY A 342 11.35 27.44 -8.12
N ILE A 343 10.66 26.29 -8.18
CA ILE A 343 10.51 25.49 -9.40
C ILE A 343 9.12 25.72 -10.03
N GLU A 344 9.09 26.10 -11.31
CA GLU A 344 7.85 26.12 -12.12
C GLU A 344 7.62 24.73 -12.74
N HIS A 345 7.04 23.81 -11.95
CA HIS A 345 6.87 22.44 -12.42
C HIS A 345 5.72 22.32 -13.45
N PRO A 346 5.92 21.61 -14.59
CA PRO A 346 4.90 21.48 -15.65
C PRO A 346 3.53 20.96 -15.20
N ILE A 347 3.49 20.14 -14.14
CA ILE A 347 2.23 19.60 -13.57
C ILE A 347 1.21 20.70 -13.23
N LEU A 348 1.70 21.87 -12.80
CA LEU A 348 0.89 23.01 -12.39
C LEU A 348 0.05 23.56 -13.55
N SER A 349 0.51 23.37 -14.79
CA SER A 349 -0.17 23.84 -16.00
C SER A 349 -1.14 22.83 -16.62
N LEU A 350 -1.26 21.63 -16.06
CA LEU A 350 -2.11 20.57 -16.64
C LEU A 350 -3.60 20.80 -16.43
N ASP A 351 -3.97 21.30 -15.25
CA ASP A 351 -5.34 21.59 -14.86
C ASP A 351 -5.29 22.64 -13.74
N GLU A 352 -6.23 23.58 -13.71
CA GLU A 352 -6.33 24.61 -12.67
C GLU A 352 -6.37 24.01 -11.25
N LYS A 353 -6.91 22.79 -11.11
CA LYS A 353 -6.94 22.09 -9.82
C LYS A 353 -5.56 21.68 -9.31
N PHE A 354 -4.56 21.44 -10.18
CA PHE A 354 -3.18 21.18 -9.75
C PHE A 354 -2.52 22.45 -9.21
N ASN A 355 -2.78 23.60 -9.83
CA ASN A 355 -2.37 24.89 -9.28
C ASN A 355 -2.96 25.13 -7.90
N LEU A 356 -4.27 24.90 -7.76
CA LEU A 356 -4.94 25.04 -6.47
C LEU A 356 -4.31 24.12 -5.43
N LEU A 357 -4.09 22.84 -5.74
CA LEU A 357 -3.46 21.88 -4.84
C LEU A 357 -2.03 22.24 -4.42
N SER A 358 -1.21 22.76 -5.33
CA SER A 358 0.14 23.20 -4.98
C SER A 358 0.10 24.46 -4.12
N ALA A 359 -0.79 25.41 -4.43
CA ALA A 359 -0.99 26.61 -3.61
C ALA A 359 -1.55 26.28 -2.22
N LYS A 360 -2.33 25.19 -2.10
CA LYS A 360 -2.76 24.66 -0.80
C LYS A 360 -1.59 24.12 0.03
N GLY A 361 -0.55 23.61 -0.64
CA GLY A 361 0.55 22.79 -0.11
C GLY A 361 1.72 23.53 0.55
N ASP A 362 1.71 24.86 0.58
CA ASP A 362 2.64 25.66 1.39
C ASP A 362 2.33 25.59 2.89
N SER A 363 1.07 25.31 3.25
CA SER A 363 0.74 24.65 4.51
C SER A 363 0.22 23.26 4.18
N PHE A 364 0.28 22.28 5.07
CA PHE A 364 -0.07 20.91 4.68
C PHE A 364 -1.53 20.77 4.19
N PHE A 365 -2.40 21.75 4.49
CA PHE A 365 -3.80 21.85 4.08
C PHE A 365 -4.36 23.28 4.24
N SER A 366 -3.97 24.26 3.42
CA SER A 366 -4.76 25.50 3.38
C SER A 366 -5.64 25.51 2.14
N GLN A 367 -6.91 25.85 2.28
CA GLN A 367 -7.40 26.99 1.51
C GLN A 367 -8.67 27.57 2.14
N ASP A 368 -8.56 28.86 2.42
CA ASP A 368 -9.58 29.87 2.23
C ASP A 368 -11.01 29.54 2.67
N GLY A 369 -11.24 29.74 3.96
CA GLY A 369 -12.50 30.23 4.48
C GLY A 369 -12.23 31.43 5.37
N ARG A 370 -12.35 32.64 4.83
CA ARG A 370 -12.34 33.87 5.64
C ARG A 370 -13.39 33.76 6.74
N CYS A 371 -13.01 34.07 7.98
CA CYS A 371 -13.93 34.68 8.94
C CYS A 371 -13.25 35.91 9.55
N THR A 372 -13.92 37.05 9.36
CA THR A 372 -13.85 38.21 10.25
C THR A 372 -14.12 37.83 11.70
#